data_AF-A0A6H1Z7I5-F1
#
_entry.id   AF-A0A6H1Z7I5-F1
#
_cell.length_a   1.000
_cell.length_b   1.000
_cell.length_c   1.000
_cell.angle_alpha   90.00
_cell.angle_beta   90.00
_cell.angle_gamma   90.00
#
_symmetry.space_group_name_H-M   'P 1'
#
loop_
_entity.id
_entity.type
_entity.pdbx_description
1 polymer ?
#
loop_
_entity_poly.entity_id
_entity_poly.type
_entity_poly.pdbx_seq_one_letter_code
_entity_poly.pdbx_strand_id
1 'polypeptide(L)'
;MKKIADYWFHSPGGLCGIMVAEDEFTKERKAYVGVGKGVDYTADRERVLALGTKLPQTRIEDILNLLKGGKVGRHTIEVDALQCGALYGLMIQEEPSRHTVFDSVVKQLVAIKLELEEEAGVTKEILPGGMIRLTDKDGTIIERPPLPFETEGN
;
A
#
# COMPACT_ATOMS: atom_id res chain seq x y z
N MET A 1 -17.75 -20.60 1.27
CA MET A 1 -18.17 -19.30 1.83
C MET A 1 -19.52 -18.96 1.23
N LYS A 2 -20.53 -18.68 2.06
CA LYS A 2 -21.85 -18.27 1.60
C LYS A 2 -21.87 -16.77 1.30
N LYS A 3 -22.29 -16.39 0.10
CA LYS A 3 -22.37 -14.98 -0.32
C LYS A 3 -23.55 -14.30 0.35
N ILE A 4 -23.36 -13.06 0.82
CA ILE A 4 -24.41 -12.26 1.47
C ILE A 4 -24.75 -11.04 0.63
N ALA A 5 -23.75 -10.24 0.24
CA ALA A 5 -23.94 -9.03 -0.54
C ALA A 5 -22.65 -8.67 -1.28
N ASP A 6 -22.79 -7.92 -2.37
CA ASP A 6 -21.68 -7.28 -3.05
C ASP A 6 -22.01 -5.86 -3.49
N TYR A 7 -21.00 -4.99 -3.40
CA TYR A 7 -21.09 -3.58 -3.77
C TYR A 7 -19.96 -3.29 -4.76
N TRP A 8 -20.30 -2.71 -5.90
CA TRP A 8 -19.35 -2.40 -6.96
C TRP A 8 -19.33 -0.91 -7.26
N PHE A 9 -18.12 -0.37 -7.39
CA PHE A 9 -17.85 1.03 -7.71
C PHE A 9 -17.11 1.10 -9.04
N HIS A 10 -17.75 1.73 -10.03
CA HIS A 10 -17.17 1.90 -11.37
C HIS A 10 -16.12 3.01 -11.37
N SER A 11 -14.97 2.70 -11.96
CA SER A 11 -13.93 3.68 -12.28
C SER A 11 -13.38 3.46 -13.70
N PRO A 12 -12.76 4.45 -14.33
CA PRO A 12 -12.12 4.27 -15.65
C PRO A 12 -11.03 3.18 -15.68
N GLY A 13 -10.44 2.83 -14.53
CA GLY A 13 -9.38 1.82 -14.41
C GLY A 13 -9.86 0.41 -14.03
N GLY A 14 -11.18 0.18 -13.92
CA GLY A 14 -11.76 -1.09 -13.49
C GLY A 14 -12.83 -0.93 -12.40
N LEU A 15 -13.27 -2.05 -11.83
CA LEU A 15 -14.28 -2.07 -10.77
C LEU A 15 -13.63 -2.32 -9.42
N CYS A 16 -13.81 -1.42 -8.46
CA CYS A 16 -13.51 -1.72 -7.06
C CYS A 16 -14.76 -2.35 -6.43
N GLY A 17 -14.60 -3.47 -5.73
CA GLY A 17 -15.72 -4.21 -5.15
C GLY A 17 -15.52 -4.50 -3.67
N ILE A 18 -16.60 -4.41 -2.89
CA ILE A 18 -16.68 -4.93 -1.53
C ILE A 18 -17.58 -6.16 -1.51
N MET A 19 -17.04 -7.30 -1.08
CA MET A 19 -17.75 -8.58 -0.97
C MET A 19 -18.00 -8.91 0.49
N VAL A 20 -19.26 -9.18 0.84
CA VAL A 20 -19.63 -9.68 2.17
C VAL A 20 -20.00 -11.15 2.05
N ALA A 21 -19.29 -11.99 2.78
CA ALA A 21 -19.51 -13.43 2.80
C ALA A 21 -19.55 -13.97 4.24
N GLU A 22 -20.26 -15.06 4.43
CA GLU A 22 -20.37 -15.80 5.67
C GLU A 22 -19.57 -17.10 5.56
N ASP A 23 -18.73 -17.34 6.56
CA ASP A 23 -18.00 -18.59 6.70
C ASP A 23 -19.00 -19.73 6.99
N GLU A 24 -18.92 -20.82 6.22
CA GLU A 24 -19.90 -21.90 6.34
C GLU A 24 -19.75 -22.68 7.66
N PHE A 25 -18.54 -22.70 8.22
CA PHE A 25 -18.23 -23.41 9.46
C PHE A 25 -18.39 -22.50 10.67
N THR A 26 -17.77 -21.32 10.66
CA THR A 26 -17.79 -20.43 11.83
C THR A 26 -19.01 -19.53 11.91
N LYS A 27 -19.76 -19.39 10.80
CA LYS A 27 -20.86 -18.41 10.64
C LYS A 27 -20.41 -16.94 10.79
N GLU A 28 -19.12 -16.68 10.85
CA GLU A 28 -18.57 -15.32 10.91
C GLU A 28 -18.78 -14.64 9.55
N ARG A 29 -19.30 -13.41 9.58
CA ARG A 29 -19.40 -12.56 8.38
C ARG A 29 -18.12 -11.77 8.20
N LYS A 30 -17.56 -11.83 7.01
CA LYS A 30 -16.31 -11.18 6.63
C LYS A 30 -16.56 -10.31 5.40
N ALA A 31 -15.93 -9.14 5.39
CA ALA A 31 -15.91 -8.26 4.23
C ALA A 31 -14.54 -8.33 3.56
N TYR A 32 -14.50 -8.29 2.23
CA TYR A 32 -13.28 -8.27 1.43
C TYR A 32 -13.37 -7.13 0.42
N VAL A 33 -12.28 -6.42 0.19
CA VAL A 33 -12.17 -5.39 -0.85
C VAL A 33 -11.15 -5.80 -1.89
N GLY A 34 -11.44 -5.53 -3.15
CA GLY A 34 -10.50 -5.79 -4.24
C GLY A 34 -10.93 -5.19 -5.55
N VAL A 35 -10.12 -5.40 -6.58
CA VAL A 35 -10.34 -4.85 -7.93
C VAL A 35 -10.63 -5.98 -8.91
N GLY A 36 -11.72 -5.80 -9.67
CA GLY A 36 -12.12 -6.60 -10.82
C GLY A 36 -11.88 -5.87 -12.14
N LYS A 37 -11.80 -6.63 -13.23
CA LYS A 37 -11.61 -6.08 -14.58
C LYS A 37 -12.89 -5.47 -15.16
N GLY A 38 -14.06 -5.80 -14.59
CA GLY A 38 -15.37 -5.36 -15.05
C GLY A 38 -15.87 -6.04 -16.32
N VAL A 39 -15.20 -7.12 -16.74
CA VAL A 39 -15.58 -7.91 -17.93
C VAL A 39 -16.55 -9.04 -17.54
N ASP A 40 -16.33 -9.66 -16.39
CA ASP A 40 -17.19 -10.70 -15.84
C ASP A 40 -17.31 -10.50 -14.32
N TYR A 41 -18.48 -10.00 -13.91
CA TYR A 41 -18.80 -9.74 -12.51
C TYR A 41 -18.72 -10.99 -11.64
N THR A 42 -19.00 -12.17 -12.18
CA THR A 42 -18.93 -13.42 -11.42
C THR A 42 -17.47 -13.79 -11.18
N ALA A 43 -16.63 -13.73 -12.23
CA ALA A 43 -15.20 -14.00 -12.10
C ALA A 43 -14.49 -12.99 -11.19
N ASP A 44 -14.83 -11.71 -11.34
CA ASP A 44 -14.29 -10.64 -10.50
C ASP A 44 -14.70 -10.80 -9.03
N ARG A 45 -15.95 -11.21 -8.77
CA ARG A 45 -16.43 -11.51 -7.41
C ARG A 45 -15.64 -12.66 -6.78
N GLU A 46 -15.49 -13.78 -7.47
CA GLU A 46 -14.70 -14.92 -6.97
C GLU A 46 -13.26 -14.53 -6.71
N ARG A 47 -12.67 -13.73 -7.61
CA ARG A 47 -11.33 -13.17 -7.44
C ARG A 47 -11.22 -12.34 -6.16
N VAL A 48 -12.17 -11.44 -5.87
CA VAL A 48 -12.14 -10.63 -4.66
C VAL A 48 -12.34 -11.48 -3.40
N LEU A 49 -13.18 -12.51 -3.44
CA LEU A 49 -13.33 -13.42 -2.30
C LEU A 49 -12.07 -14.25 -2.03
N ALA A 50 -11.31 -14.59 -3.08
CA ALA A 50 -10.10 -15.40 -2.97
C ALA A 50 -8.84 -14.58 -2.65
N LEU A 51 -8.71 -13.38 -3.23
CA LEU A 51 -7.48 -12.58 -3.23
C LEU A 51 -7.66 -11.17 -2.66
N GLY A 52 -8.90 -10.77 -2.36
CA GLY A 52 -9.18 -9.45 -1.82
C GLY A 52 -8.66 -9.30 -0.39
N THR A 53 -8.40 -8.06 -0.01
CA THR A 53 -7.99 -7.71 1.35
C THR A 53 -9.18 -7.81 2.28
N LYS A 54 -9.07 -8.57 3.37
CA LYS A 54 -10.10 -8.61 4.43
C LYS A 54 -10.25 -7.20 5.01
N LEU A 55 -11.44 -6.65 4.97
CA LEU A 55 -11.80 -5.40 5.64
C LEU A 55 -12.15 -5.71 7.11
N PRO A 56 -11.34 -5.25 8.08
CA PRO A 56 -11.68 -5.43 9.48
C PRO A 56 -12.93 -4.61 9.82
N GLN A 57 -13.86 -5.19 10.57
CA GLN A 57 -15.09 -4.51 10.99
C GLN A 57 -14.79 -3.21 11.74
N THR A 58 -13.76 -3.21 12.58
CA THR A 58 -13.28 -2.02 13.31
C THR A 58 -12.95 -0.85 12.39
N ARG A 59 -12.40 -1.10 11.19
CA ARG A 59 -12.11 -0.05 10.20
C ARG A 59 -13.38 0.55 9.60
N ILE A 60 -14.40 -0.27 9.36
CA ILE A 60 -15.68 0.20 8.84
C ILE A 60 -16.37 1.06 9.91
N GLU A 61 -16.35 0.62 11.16
CA GLU A 61 -16.87 1.38 12.30
C GLU A 61 -16.16 2.73 12.47
N ASP A 62 -14.83 2.74 12.35
CA ASP A 62 -14.02 3.96 12.36
C ASP A 62 -14.43 4.92 11.24
N ILE A 63 -14.55 4.44 9.99
CA ILE A 63 -15.00 5.25 8.85
C ILE A 63 -16.39 5.83 9.12
N LEU A 64 -17.33 5.01 9.62
CA LEU A 64 -18.68 5.47 9.96
C LEU A 64 -18.67 6.52 11.07
N ASN A 65 -17.80 6.38 12.07
CA ASN A 65 -17.63 7.37 13.12
C ASN A 65 -17.09 8.69 12.56
N LEU A 66 -16.11 8.65 11.64
CA LEU A 66 -15.59 9.82 10.94
C LEU A 66 -16.67 10.53 10.14
N LEU A 67 -17.48 9.79 9.36
CA LEU A 67 -18.58 10.36 8.57
C LEU A 67 -19.65 11.04 9.44
N LYS A 68 -19.79 10.62 10.70
CA LYS A 68 -20.70 11.23 11.69
C LYS A 68 -20.11 12.44 12.41
N GLY A 69 -18.93 12.91 12.00
CA GLY A 69 -18.23 14.02 12.65
C GLY A 69 -17.48 13.62 13.92
N GLY A 70 -17.22 12.32 14.12
CA GLY A 70 -16.34 11.83 15.17
C GLY A 70 -14.91 12.35 14.98
N LYS A 71 -14.17 12.48 16.09
CA LYS A 71 -12.76 12.91 16.04
C LYS A 71 -11.90 11.87 15.33
N VAL A 72 -10.93 12.37 14.55
CA VAL A 72 -9.96 11.53 13.83
C VAL A 72 -9.08 10.77 14.83
N GLY A 73 -9.22 9.45 14.86
CA GLY A 73 -8.23 8.57 15.47
C GLY A 73 -7.00 8.46 14.57
N ARG A 74 -5.82 8.29 15.15
CA ARG A 74 -4.60 7.98 14.39
C ARG A 74 -4.78 6.59 13.75
N HIS A 75 -4.79 6.51 12.42
CA HIS A 75 -4.86 5.23 11.72
C HIS A 75 -3.45 4.82 11.28
N THR A 76 -2.96 3.71 11.84
CA THR A 76 -1.71 3.06 11.41
C THR A 76 -2.05 1.96 10.42
N ILE A 77 -1.34 1.87 9.31
CA ILE A 77 -1.36 0.72 8.41
C ILE A 77 -0.08 -0.05 8.71
N GLU A 78 -0.22 -1.32 9.08
CA GLU A 78 0.93 -2.21 9.22
C GLU A 78 1.32 -2.72 7.84
N VAL A 79 2.57 -2.51 7.48
CA VAL A 79 3.17 -2.94 6.21
C VAL A 79 4.56 -3.51 6.50
N ASP A 80 4.93 -4.54 5.76
CA ASP A 80 6.31 -5.06 5.80
C ASP A 80 7.26 -4.19 4.96
N ALA A 81 8.57 -4.44 5.05
CA ALA A 81 9.59 -3.66 4.34
C ALA A 81 9.41 -3.69 2.81
N LEU A 82 8.94 -4.82 2.24
CA LEU A 82 8.68 -4.95 0.81
C LEU A 82 7.47 -4.11 0.40
N GLN A 83 6.40 -4.14 1.19
CA GLN A 83 5.19 -3.34 1.00
C GLN A 83 5.48 -1.85 1.14
N CYS A 84 6.33 -1.45 2.10
CA CYS A 84 6.85 -0.08 2.22
C CYS A 84 7.55 0.37 0.94
N GLY A 85 8.46 -0.46 0.41
CA GLY A 85 9.17 -0.17 -0.83
C GLY A 85 8.25 -0.05 -2.04
N ALA A 86 7.27 -0.95 -2.17
CA ALA A 86 6.28 -0.91 -3.24
C ALA A 86 5.39 0.33 -3.14
N LEU A 87 4.92 0.66 -1.94
CA LEU A 87 4.12 1.86 -1.67
C LEU A 87 4.89 3.13 -2.03
N TYR A 88 6.14 3.22 -1.59
CA TYR A 88 7.03 4.33 -1.93
C TYR A 88 7.20 4.46 -3.45
N GLY A 89 7.46 3.35 -4.14
CA GLY A 89 7.62 3.30 -5.60
C GLY A 89 6.39 3.79 -6.36
N LEU A 90 5.18 3.45 -5.89
CA LEU A 90 3.94 3.97 -6.46
C LEU A 90 3.79 5.47 -6.20
N MET A 91 4.13 5.93 -4.99
CA MET A 91 4.00 7.34 -4.62
C MET A 91 4.92 8.26 -5.43
N ILE A 92 6.15 7.83 -5.76
CA ILE A 92 7.08 8.63 -6.57
C ILE A 92 6.77 8.61 -8.08
N GLN A 93 5.91 7.70 -8.53
CA GLN A 93 5.44 7.64 -9.92
C GLN A 93 4.21 8.51 -10.16
N GLU A 94 3.53 8.96 -9.11
CA GLU A 94 2.39 9.86 -9.22
C GLU A 94 2.82 11.23 -9.77
N GLU A 95 1.84 11.98 -10.28
CA GLU A 95 2.11 13.34 -10.73
C GLU A 95 2.58 14.21 -9.55
N PRO A 96 3.60 15.08 -9.73
CA PRO A 96 4.11 15.95 -8.68
C PRO A 96 3.05 16.82 -7.99
N SER A 97 1.97 17.15 -8.71
CA SER A 97 0.81 17.90 -8.21
C SER A 97 0.05 17.19 -7.08
N ARG A 98 0.22 15.87 -6.94
CA ARG A 98 -0.46 15.01 -5.96
C ARG A 98 0.45 14.56 -4.81
N HIS A 99 1.75 14.85 -4.88
CA HIS A 99 2.71 14.47 -3.84
C HIS A 99 2.37 15.04 -2.46
N THR A 100 1.80 16.25 -2.41
CA THR A 100 1.48 16.96 -1.16
C THR A 100 0.50 16.22 -0.26
N VAL A 101 -0.38 15.39 -0.82
CA VAL A 101 -1.34 14.58 -0.05
C VAL A 101 -0.62 13.48 0.74
N PHE A 102 0.54 13.02 0.26
CA PHE A 102 1.28 11.90 0.82
C PHE A 102 2.60 12.29 1.49
N ASP A 103 2.97 13.57 1.55
CA ASP A 103 4.24 14.04 2.12
C ASP A 103 4.56 13.43 3.49
N SER A 104 3.56 13.34 4.37
CA SER A 104 3.73 12.77 5.71
C SER A 104 4.01 11.26 5.70
N VAL A 105 3.47 10.53 4.71
CA VAL A 105 3.71 9.10 4.53
C VAL A 105 5.06 8.87 3.85
N VAL A 106 5.39 9.65 2.82
CA VAL A 106 6.70 9.64 2.16
C VAL A 106 7.82 9.85 3.18
N LYS A 107 7.69 10.83 4.08
CA LYS A 107 8.67 11.06 5.16
C LYS A 107 8.83 9.87 6.10
N GLN A 108 7.74 9.17 6.44
CA GLN A 108 7.81 7.96 7.27
C GLN A 108 8.51 6.81 6.53
N LEU A 109 8.20 6.60 5.25
CA LEU A 109 8.83 5.55 4.43
C LEU A 109 10.33 5.81 4.24
N VAL A 110 10.72 7.07 4.03
CA VAL A 110 12.14 7.46 3.96
C VAL A 110 12.84 7.21 5.30
N ALA A 111 12.22 7.56 6.43
CA ALA A 111 12.79 7.31 7.76
C ALA A 111 13.01 5.80 8.01
N ILE A 112 12.00 4.97 7.73
CA ILE A 112 12.10 3.50 7.85
C ILE A 112 13.22 2.96 6.95
N LYS A 113 13.31 3.46 5.71
CA LYS A 113 14.37 3.04 4.79
C LYS A 113 15.77 3.36 5.33
N LEU A 114 15.97 4.56 5.88
CA LEU A 114 17.27 4.96 6.43
C LEU A 114 17.66 4.12 7.64
N GLU A 115 16.71 3.80 8.52
CA GLU A 115 16.93 2.91 9.67
C GLU A 115 17.34 1.50 9.20
N LEU A 116 16.63 0.93 8.22
CA LEU A 116 16.97 -0.38 7.67
C LEU A 116 18.34 -0.39 6.96
N GLU A 117 18.68 0.70 6.27
CA GLU A 117 20.01 0.85 5.65
C GLU A 117 21.12 0.91 6.69
N GLU A 118 20.90 1.61 7.80
CA GLU A 118 21.85 1.67 8.92
C GLU A 118 22.05 0.27 9.55
N GLU A 119 20.96 -0.45 9.83
CA GLU A 119 21.00 -1.83 10.36
C GLU A 119 21.70 -2.83 9.42
N ALA A 120 21.52 -2.64 8.11
CA ALA A 120 22.17 -3.44 7.08
C ALA A 120 23.62 -3.00 6.79
N GLY A 121 24.10 -1.91 7.37
CA GLY A 121 25.44 -1.38 7.14
C GLY A 121 25.63 -0.88 5.70
N VAL A 122 24.59 -0.31 5.11
CA VAL A 122 24.61 0.15 3.71
C VAL A 122 25.46 1.40 3.57
N THR A 123 26.44 1.33 2.67
CA THR A 123 27.25 2.47 2.22
C THR A 123 26.75 2.97 0.88
N LYS A 124 26.87 4.29 0.64
CA LYS A 124 26.36 4.96 -0.57
C LYS A 124 27.50 5.68 -1.29
N GLU A 125 27.59 5.47 -2.60
CA GLU A 125 28.55 6.14 -3.47
C GLU A 125 27.83 6.68 -4.71
N ILE A 126 28.04 7.96 -5.03
CA ILE A 126 27.54 8.54 -6.29
C ILE A 126 28.59 8.26 -7.37
N LEU A 127 28.20 7.51 -8.39
CA LEU A 127 29.04 7.12 -9.50
C LEU A 127 29.10 8.20 -10.59
N PRO A 128 30.16 8.20 -11.42
CA PRO A 128 30.18 9.00 -12.65
C PRO A 128 28.94 8.71 -13.51
N GLY A 129 28.22 9.76 -13.91
CA GLY A 129 26.95 9.66 -14.62
C GLY A 129 25.70 9.80 -13.73
N GLY A 130 25.87 10.07 -12.43
CA GLY A 130 24.77 10.41 -11.53
C GLY A 130 23.99 9.21 -11.00
N MET A 131 24.51 7.99 -11.18
CA MET A 131 23.97 6.78 -10.58
C MET A 131 24.39 6.69 -9.12
N ILE A 132 23.59 6.03 -8.28
CA ILE A 132 23.95 5.69 -6.91
C ILE A 132 24.28 4.20 -6.81
N ARG A 133 25.39 3.90 -6.14
CA ARG A 133 25.77 2.56 -5.71
C ARG A 133 25.49 2.40 -4.22
N LEU A 134 24.75 1.36 -3.87
CA LEU A 134 24.50 0.94 -2.50
C LEU A 134 25.25 -0.38 -2.27
N THR A 135 26.06 -0.45 -1.20
CA THR A 135 26.77 -1.68 -0.81
C THR A 135 26.44 -2.02 0.63
N ASP A 136 25.84 -3.18 0.89
CA ASP A 136 25.56 -3.64 2.26
C ASP A 136 26.79 -4.30 2.92
N LYS A 137 26.67 -4.66 4.20
CA LYS A 137 27.73 -5.32 4.97
C LYS A 137 28.14 -6.69 4.44
N ASP A 138 27.28 -7.35 3.66
CA ASP A 138 27.53 -8.66 3.06
C ASP A 138 28.18 -8.55 1.68
N GLY A 139 28.38 -7.31 1.19
CA GLY A 139 28.96 -7.02 -0.11
C GLY A 139 27.96 -7.09 -1.27
N THR A 140 26.66 -7.12 -0.99
CA THR A 140 25.62 -7.01 -2.01
C THR A 140 25.62 -5.60 -2.57
N ILE A 141 25.68 -5.49 -3.90
CA ILE A 141 25.75 -4.20 -4.61
C ILE A 141 24.47 -3.98 -5.42
N ILE A 142 23.91 -2.78 -5.29
CA ILE A 142 22.82 -2.28 -6.13
C ILE A 142 23.26 -0.97 -6.77
N GLU A 143 23.15 -0.87 -8.09
CA GLU A 143 23.37 0.36 -8.85
C GLU A 143 22.08 0.79 -9.54
N ARG A 144 21.65 2.03 -9.32
CA ARG A 144 20.42 2.58 -9.91
C ARG A 144 20.45 4.11 -9.98
N PRO A 145 19.50 4.76 -10.68
CA PRO A 145 19.30 6.19 -10.51
C PRO A 145 18.95 6.52 -9.05
N PRO A 146 19.39 7.66 -8.52
CA PRO A 146 19.07 8.08 -7.16
C PRO A 146 17.57 8.39 -7.04
N LEU A 147 17.02 8.13 -5.85
CA LEU A 147 15.70 8.61 -5.49
C LEU A 147 15.78 10.11 -5.18
N PRO A 148 14.67 10.88 -5.32
CA PRO A 148 14.69 12.33 -5.12
C PRO A 148 15.37 12.77 -3.81
N PHE A 149 15.03 12.13 -2.69
CA PHE A 149 15.60 12.45 -1.37
C PHE A 149 17.07 12.04 -1.20
N GLU A 150 17.60 11.14 -2.03
CA GLU A 150 19.01 10.71 -1.96
C GLU A 150 19.95 11.73 -2.60
N THR A 151 19.39 12.66 -3.39
CA THR A 151 20.10 13.77 -4.02
C THR A 151 19.83 15.12 -3.37
N GLU A 152 18.75 15.27 -2.60
CA GLU A 152 18.33 16.54 -1.98
C GLU A 152 19.14 16.96 -0.73
N GLY A 153 20.24 16.26 -0.42
CA GLY A 153 21.01 16.43 0.82
C GLY A 153 22.52 16.62 0.67
N ASN A 154 23.02 17.02 -0.51
CA ASN A 154 24.42 17.42 -0.72
C ASN A 154 24.54 18.91 -1.02
#